data_AF-E9I0J4-F1
#
_entry.id   AF-E9I0J4-F1
#
_cell.length_a   1.000
_cell.length_b   1.000
_cell.length_c   1.000
_cell.angle_alpha   90.00
_cell.angle_beta   90.00
_cell.angle_gamma   90.00
#
_symmetry.space_group_name_H-M   'P 1'
#
loop_
_entity.id
_entity.type
_entity.pdbx_description
1 polymer ?
#
loop_
_entity_poly.entity_id
_entity_poly.type
_entity_poly.pdbx_seq_one_letter_code
_entity_poly.pdbx_strand_id
1 'polypeptide(L)'
;MPAYSTYISVLISFRFQELCGRAYLALRRHANLLITLFIMMLPTGIPELQSVDDIGYLRKTLAVEKTEEKALEYFQNQLFEAYGGAWTTKLDWFFHSVKHM
;
A
#
# COMPACT_ATOMS: atom_id res chain seq x y z
N MET A 1 -14.84 -31.77 5.93
CA MET A 1 -14.08 -30.83 6.79
C MET A 1 -13.08 -29.92 6.05
N PRO A 2 -12.29 -30.34 5.05
CA PRO A 2 -11.33 -29.43 4.39
C PRO A 2 -11.99 -28.30 3.58
N ALA A 3 -13.14 -28.55 2.94
CA ALA A 3 -13.86 -27.53 2.17
C ALA A 3 -14.27 -26.31 3.01
N TYR A 4 -14.74 -26.53 4.25
CA TYR A 4 -15.18 -25.46 5.14
C TYR A 4 -14.02 -24.53 5.56
N SER A 5 -12.84 -25.12 5.81
CA SER A 5 -11.62 -24.37 6.11
C SER A 5 -11.18 -23.50 4.93
N THR A 6 -11.24 -24.05 3.69
CA THR A 6 -10.95 -23.30 2.46
C THR A 6 -11.94 -22.17 2.21
N TYR A 7 -13.24 -22.37 2.48
CA TYR A 7 -14.24 -21.30 2.34
C TYR A 7 -14.01 -20.15 3.34
N ILE A 8 -13.69 -20.47 4.59
CA ILE A 8 -13.40 -19.47 5.62
C ILE A 8 -12.14 -18.67 5.25
N SER A 9 -11.08 -19.32 4.78
CA SER A 9 -9.85 -18.62 4.38
C SER A 9 -10.06 -17.69 3.18
N VAL A 10 -10.83 -18.12 2.17
CA VAL A 10 -11.21 -17.27 1.03
C VAL A 10 -12.05 -16.08 1.47
N LEU A 11 -13.01 -16.30 2.38
CA LEU A 11 -13.87 -15.23 2.91
C LEU A 11 -13.08 -14.19 3.73
N ILE A 12 -12.13 -14.65 4.55
CA ILE A 12 -11.25 -13.77 5.32
C ILE A 12 -10.39 -12.90 4.37
N SER A 13 -9.83 -13.52 3.32
CA SER A 13 -9.06 -12.80 2.31
C SER A 13 -9.89 -11.72 1.60
N PHE A 14 -11.13 -12.05 1.23
CA PHE A 14 -12.03 -11.08 0.59
C PHE A 14 -12.35 -9.89 1.52
N ARG A 15 -12.73 -10.15 2.77
CA ARG A 15 -13.01 -9.09 3.75
C ARG A 15 -11.80 -8.21 4.02
N PHE A 16 -10.61 -8.80 4.05
CA PHE A 16 -9.36 -8.06 4.21
C PHE A 16 -9.13 -7.11 3.03
N GLN A 17 -9.24 -7.60 1.79
CA GLN A 17 -9.09 -6.78 0.58
C GLN A 17 -10.10 -5.63 0.53
N GLU A 18 -11.36 -5.89 0.91
CA GLU A 18 -12.41 -4.86 0.98
C GLU A 18 -12.04 -3.76 2.01
N LEU A 19 -11.62 -4.15 3.21
CA LEU A 19 -11.19 -3.20 4.25
C LEU A 19 -10.00 -2.36 3.79
N CYS A 20 -9.00 -2.99 3.17
CA CYS A 20 -7.85 -2.30 2.61
C CYS A 20 -8.27 -1.28 1.54
N GLY A 21 -9.16 -1.66 0.62
CA GLY A 21 -9.67 -0.75 -0.41
C GLY A 21 -10.43 0.44 0.19
N ARG A 22 -11.27 0.19 1.19
CA ARG A 22 -12.00 1.26 1.91
C ARG A 22 -11.06 2.21 2.63
N ALA A 23 -10.03 1.69 3.30
CA ALA A 23 -9.01 2.50 3.97
C ALA A 23 -8.21 3.34 2.97
N TYR A 24 -7.80 2.74 1.85
CA TYR A 24 -7.13 3.44 0.75
C TYR A 24 -7.97 4.62 0.24
N LEU A 25 -9.26 4.40 -0.04
CA LEU A 25 -10.16 5.46 -0.49
C LEU A 25 -10.36 6.56 0.56
N ALA A 26 -10.44 6.20 1.84
CA ALA A 26 -10.52 7.18 2.92
C ALA A 26 -9.27 8.09 2.95
N LEU A 27 -8.08 7.52 2.85
CA LEU A 27 -6.82 8.30 2.75
C LEU A 27 -6.80 9.16 1.48
N ARG A 28 -7.19 8.59 0.33
CA ARG A 28 -7.21 9.27 -0.96
C ARG A 28 -8.13 10.49 -0.96
N ARG A 29 -9.30 10.42 -0.31
CA ARG A 29 -10.21 11.57 -0.17
C ARG A 29 -9.57 12.74 0.58
N HIS A 30 -8.58 12.47 1.42
CA HIS A 30 -7.80 13.48 2.15
C HIS A 30 -6.39 13.67 1.57
N ALA A 31 -6.15 13.28 0.30
CA ALA A 31 -4.83 13.32 -0.31
C ALA A 31 -4.19 14.73 -0.28
N ASN A 32 -4.97 15.79 -0.51
CA ASN A 32 -4.46 17.16 -0.45
C ASN A 32 -3.89 17.52 0.93
N LEU A 33 -4.57 17.12 2.02
CA LEU A 33 -4.08 17.33 3.38
C LEU A 33 -2.77 16.58 3.61
N LEU A 34 -2.72 15.30 3.23
CA LEU A 34 -1.50 14.49 3.35
C LEU A 34 -0.34 15.10 2.56
N ILE A 35 -0.58 15.50 1.32
CA ILE A 35 0.42 16.15 0.46
C ILE A 35 0.93 17.44 1.10
N THR A 36 0.03 18.29 1.61
CA THR A 36 0.42 19.54 2.28
C THR A 36 1.26 19.27 3.53
N LEU A 37 0.89 18.29 4.35
CA LEU A 37 1.66 17.90 5.54
C LEU A 37 3.09 17.48 5.16
N PHE A 38 3.25 16.63 4.14
CA PHE A 38 4.57 16.20 3.68
C PHE A 38 5.40 17.33 3.06
N ILE A 39 4.76 18.27 2.33
CA ILE A 39 5.45 19.46 1.82
C ILE A 39 6.00 20.32 2.99
N MET A 40 5.21 20.49 4.06
CA MET A 40 5.65 21.23 5.25
C MET A 40 6.80 20.54 6.00
N MET A 41 7.01 19.24 5.77
CA MET A 41 8.12 18.47 6.36
C MET A 41 9.43 18.56 5.55
N LEU A 42 9.42 19.03 4.30
CA LEU A 42 10.65 19.15 3.50
C LEU A 42 11.80 19.90 4.21
N PRO A 43 11.56 21.00 4.96
CA PRO A 43 12.65 21.73 5.61
C PRO A 43 13.23 21.03 6.85
N THR A 44 12.63 19.94 7.34
CA THR A 44 13.07 19.31 8.60
C THR A 44 14.32 18.45 8.45
N GLY A 45 14.86 18.32 7.22
CA GLY A 45 16.09 17.57 6.96
C GLY A 45 15.93 16.06 6.98
N ILE A 46 14.71 15.54 6.76
CA ILE A 46 14.46 14.09 6.63
C ILE A 46 15.15 13.59 5.34
N PRO A 47 16.09 12.64 5.41
CA PRO A 47 16.82 12.15 4.24
C PRO A 47 15.94 11.62 3.10
N GLU A 48 14.81 11.00 3.46
CA GLU A 48 13.87 10.37 2.54
C GLU A 48 12.82 11.35 1.96
N LEU A 49 12.86 12.62 2.36
CA LEU A 49 11.88 13.64 2.01
C LEU A 49 12.58 15.00 1.87
N GLN A 50 13.27 15.20 0.76
CA GLN A 50 14.12 16.38 0.52
C GLN A 50 13.65 17.23 -0.65
N SER A 51 12.81 16.69 -1.52
CA SER A 51 12.42 17.31 -2.77
C SER A 51 10.93 17.22 -3.04
N VAL A 52 10.47 18.06 -3.97
CA VAL A 52 9.12 17.97 -4.50
C VAL A 52 8.90 16.67 -5.29
N ASP A 53 9.97 16.07 -5.82
CA ASP A 53 9.89 14.77 -6.50
C ASP A 53 9.50 13.65 -5.53
N ASP A 54 9.95 13.72 -4.28
CA ASP A 54 9.56 12.79 -3.20
C ASP A 54 8.05 12.91 -2.89
N ILE A 55 7.48 14.11 -3.00
CA ILE A 55 6.03 14.34 -2.91
C ILE A 55 5.30 13.74 -4.13
N GLY A 56 5.95 13.72 -5.29
CA GLY A 56 5.45 13.07 -6.50
C GLY A 56 5.13 11.59 -6.28
N TYR A 57 5.93 10.90 -5.47
CA TYR A 57 5.66 9.51 -5.08
C TYR A 57 4.34 9.39 -4.31
N LEU A 58 4.10 10.24 -3.31
CA LEU A 58 2.85 10.23 -2.54
C LEU A 58 1.62 10.49 -3.43
N ARG A 59 1.73 11.47 -4.35
CA ARG A 59 0.67 11.77 -5.34
C ARG A 59 0.36 10.57 -6.23
N LYS A 60 1.40 9.89 -6.73
CA LYS A 60 1.29 8.71 -7.57
C LYS A 60 0.64 7.55 -6.82
N THR A 61 1.07 7.29 -5.59
CA THR A 61 0.56 6.22 -4.73
C THR A 61 -0.92 6.43 -4.39
N LEU A 62 -1.35 7.67 -4.11
CA LEU A 62 -2.76 8.01 -3.89
C LEU A 62 -3.57 8.14 -5.18
N ALA A 63 -2.93 7.95 -6.35
CA ALA A 63 -3.55 8.01 -7.68
C ALA A 63 -4.45 9.25 -7.86
N VAL A 64 -3.97 10.42 -7.43
CA VAL A 64 -4.80 11.63 -7.28
C VAL A 64 -5.44 12.12 -8.59
N GLU A 65 -4.81 11.83 -9.72
CA GLU A 65 -5.25 12.20 -11.07
C GLU A 65 -6.28 11.23 -11.68
N LYS A 66 -6.60 10.13 -10.99
CA LYS A 66 -7.55 9.11 -11.48
C LYS A 66 -8.92 9.30 -10.84
N THR A 67 -9.98 8.79 -11.48
CA THR A 67 -11.28 8.67 -10.80
C THR A 67 -11.19 7.73 -9.60
N GLU A 68 -12.17 7.78 -8.68
CA GLU A 68 -12.17 6.93 -7.49
C GLU A 68 -12.12 5.44 -7.86
N GLU A 69 -12.87 5.04 -8.90
CA GLU A 69 -12.93 3.66 -9.38
C GLU A 69 -11.58 3.22 -9.95
N LYS A 70 -10.94 4.07 -10.75
CA LYS A 70 -9.62 3.78 -11.33
C LYS A 70 -8.50 3.80 -10.30
N ALA A 71 -8.62 4.59 -9.23
CA ALA A 71 -7.70 4.56 -8.11
C ALA A 71 -7.87 3.27 -7.28
N LEU A 72 -9.11 2.84 -7.06
CA LEU A 72 -9.38 1.57 -6.37
C LEU A 72 -8.86 0.37 -7.17
N GLU A 73 -9.08 0.35 -8.49
CA GLU A 73 -8.53 -0.68 -9.39
C GLU A 73 -7.00 -0.71 -9.32
N TYR A 74 -6.36 0.46 -9.38
CA TYR A 74 -4.91 0.59 -9.20
C TYR A 74 -4.45 -0.01 -7.86
N PHE A 75 -5.11 0.33 -6.75
CA PHE A 75 -4.78 -0.19 -5.43
C PHE A 75 -4.98 -1.70 -5.32
N GLN A 76 -6.08 -2.23 -5.87
CA GLN A 76 -6.35 -3.68 -5.89
C GLN A 76 -5.28 -4.45 -6.65
N ASN A 77 -4.80 -3.90 -7.78
CA ASN A 77 -3.69 -4.49 -8.52
C ASN A 77 -2.40 -4.48 -7.69
N GLN A 78 -2.06 -3.38 -7.02
CA GLN A 78 -0.89 -3.33 -6.11
C GLN A 78 -1.02 -4.35 -4.97
N LEU A 79 -2.20 -4.49 -4.40
CA LEU A 79 -2.47 -5.44 -3.32
C LEU A 79 -2.37 -6.89 -3.80
N PHE A 80 -2.85 -7.19 -5.01
CA PHE A 80 -2.74 -8.50 -5.63
C PHE A 80 -1.28 -8.86 -5.94
N GLU A 81 -0.53 -7.95 -6.53
CA GLU A 81 0.91 -8.12 -6.79
C GLU A 81 1.68 -8.35 -5.49
N ALA A 82 1.39 -7.59 -4.43
CA ALA A 82 2.00 -7.79 -3.12
C ALA A 82 1.65 -9.17 -2.51
N TYR A 83 0.42 -9.65 -2.74
CA TYR A 83 -0.01 -10.97 -2.28
C TYR A 83 0.70 -12.10 -3.06
N GLY A 84 0.84 -11.96 -4.38
CA GLY A 84 1.58 -12.89 -5.24
C GLY A 84 3.09 -12.87 -4.98
N GLY A 85 3.65 -11.70 -4.69
CA GLY A 85 5.06 -11.46 -4.36
C GLY A 85 5.43 -11.76 -2.91
N ALA A 86 4.48 -12.05 -2.03
CA ALA A 86 4.75 -12.32 -0.61
C ALA A 86 5.74 -13.47 -0.36
N TRP A 87 5.92 -14.38 -1.33
CA TRP A 87 6.93 -15.44 -1.27
C TRP A 87 8.37 -14.91 -1.44
N THR A 88 8.61 -14.01 -2.40
CA THR A 88 9.95 -13.43 -2.64
C THR A 88 10.33 -12.50 -1.51
N THR A 89 9.40 -11.69 -1.00
CA THR A 89 9.66 -10.84 0.16
C THR A 89 9.96 -11.69 1.40
N LYS A 90 9.21 -12.77 1.68
CA LYS A 90 9.51 -13.68 2.81
C LYS A 90 10.89 -14.33 2.70
N LEU A 91 11.33 -14.69 1.50
CA LEU A 91 12.70 -15.15 1.24
C LEU A 91 13.72 -14.04 1.51
N ASP A 92 13.49 -12.81 1.05
CA ASP A 92 14.38 -11.67 1.34
C ASP A 92 14.50 -11.36 2.83
N TRP A 93 13.39 -11.44 3.59
CA TRP A 93 13.37 -11.34 5.05
C TRP A 93 14.12 -12.50 5.71
N PHE A 94 13.99 -13.73 5.18
CA PHE A 94 14.72 -14.90 5.66
C PHE A 94 16.22 -14.75 5.42
N PHE A 95 16.65 -14.34 4.23
CA PHE A 95 18.07 -14.11 3.93
C PHE A 95 18.67 -12.94 4.72
N HIS A 96 17.90 -11.87 4.95
CA HIS A 96 18.32 -10.81 5.89
C HIS A 96 18.48 -11.33 7.31
N SER A 97 17.57 -12.18 7.79
CA SER A 97 17.64 -12.77 9.13
C SER A 97 18.82 -13.73 9.28
N VAL A 98 19.13 -14.53 8.26
CA VAL A 98 20.28 -15.44 8.23
C VAL A 98 21.61 -14.67 8.12
N LYS A 99 21.64 -13.53 7.43
CA LYS A 99 22.84 -12.69 7.31
C LYS A 99 23.19 -11.93 8.61
N HIS A 100 22.21 -11.78 9.51
CA HIS A 100 22.37 -11.23 10.85
C HIS A 100 22.57 -12.30 11.95
N MET A 101 22.70 -13.58 11.57
CA MET A 101 23.16 -14.68 12.43
C MET A 101 24.63 -15.00 12.21
#